data_AF-A0A9W7EGX0-F1
#
_entry.id   AF-A0A9W7EGX0-F1
#
_cell.length_a   1.000
_cell.length_b   1.000
_cell.length_c   1.000
_cell.angle_alpha   90.00
_cell.angle_beta   90.00
_cell.angle_gamma   90.00
#
_symmetry.space_group_name_H-M   'P 1'
#
loop_
_entity.id
_entity.type
_entity.pdbx_description
1 polymer ?
#
loop_
_entity_poly.entity_id
_entity_poly.type
_entity_poly.pdbx_seq_one_letter_code
_entity_poly.pdbx_strand_id
1 'polypeptide(L)'
;MDEFDKEVRQIRGNTEQCFGGIQLIFVGDFAQLGPVLKPANIDTPFKKADGFVESGLAFEGTMWTDANFEMVELKKSYRQPEPMFLNALNDIRMGFGDTSNVRWLVEKCSVRSGGAGGGGGDEVVKPTKLYPKNVDVNEINSAELAKLVDGEKHRYTAEDSAKPERGWKEEWLIGELEKNCMAPDVLDLKIGAEVMLIKNMPNEGLVNGSRGKVTEFRQDYGPHGVKAGDNAEYPVVKFGSGFGNSMNMLVKEMSFEMEILGKGTSTRKQIPLKLAWAVTIHKSQGLSIDLLEVEIESCFAKGQAYTALSRARTTNGLTILGKFDPDCVQCEDKVREFYGFPRKPEGGESTQTTTIPIPLLSPTAHDPTRTQSQPSAGTDAALGSVFFSSNTNISNQDEKIVKTPKTPMVKNPYL
;
A
#
# COMPACT_ATOMS: atom_id res chain seq x y z
N MET A 1 8.52 -16.15 -3.81
CA MET A 1 9.26 -16.29 -2.54
C MET A 1 10.47 -17.17 -2.74
N ASP A 2 10.29 -18.32 -3.39
CA ASP A 2 11.38 -19.29 -3.64
C ASP A 2 12.56 -18.71 -4.44
N GLU A 3 12.29 -17.91 -5.46
CA GLU A 3 13.36 -17.24 -6.22
C GLU A 3 14.14 -16.24 -5.36
N PHE A 4 13.45 -15.46 -4.52
CA PHE A 4 14.11 -14.54 -3.57
C PHE A 4 14.98 -15.29 -2.56
N ASP A 5 14.50 -16.41 -2.01
CA ASP A 5 15.29 -17.27 -1.13
C ASP A 5 16.57 -17.77 -1.81
N LYS A 6 16.44 -18.33 -3.02
CA LYS A 6 17.55 -18.85 -3.81
C LYS A 6 18.64 -17.79 -4.03
N GLU A 7 18.25 -16.60 -4.47
CA GLU A 7 19.18 -15.49 -4.72
C GLU A 7 19.88 -15.05 -3.43
N VAL A 8 19.14 -14.90 -2.34
CA VAL A 8 19.71 -14.46 -1.05
C VAL A 8 20.68 -15.49 -0.48
N ARG A 9 20.37 -16.79 -0.55
CA ARG A 9 21.29 -17.86 -0.13
C ARG A 9 22.60 -17.82 -0.91
N GLN A 10 22.51 -17.63 -2.24
CA GLN A 10 23.66 -17.53 -3.12
C GLN A 10 24.52 -16.30 -2.80
N ILE A 11 23.90 -15.13 -2.66
CA ILE A 11 24.59 -13.87 -2.35
C ILE A 11 25.31 -13.96 -0.99
N ARG A 12 24.69 -14.61 0.00
CA ARG A 12 25.23 -14.71 1.36
C ARG A 12 26.20 -15.89 1.57
N GLY A 13 26.32 -16.79 0.60
CA GLY A 13 27.09 -18.03 0.76
C GLY A 13 26.57 -18.94 1.87
N ASN A 14 25.30 -18.79 2.26
CA ASN A 14 24.65 -19.58 3.31
C ASN A 14 23.48 -20.34 2.68
N THR A 15 23.76 -21.54 2.18
CA THR A 15 22.81 -22.37 1.45
C THR A 15 21.92 -23.23 2.35
N GLU A 16 22.35 -23.44 3.59
CA GLU A 16 21.68 -24.35 4.55
C GLU A 16 20.47 -23.70 5.23
N GLN A 17 20.54 -22.39 5.50
CA GLN A 17 19.44 -21.67 6.15
C GLN A 17 18.52 -21.00 5.13
N CYS A 18 17.22 -21.03 5.40
CA CYS A 18 16.24 -20.23 4.66
C CYS A 18 16.66 -18.76 4.65
N PHE A 19 16.52 -18.13 3.50
CA PHE A 19 16.89 -16.77 3.15
C PHE A 19 18.32 -16.41 3.58
N GLY A 20 19.24 -17.38 3.52
CA GLY A 20 20.64 -17.19 3.92
C GLY A 20 20.82 -16.75 5.38
N GLY A 21 19.86 -17.08 6.25
CA GLY A 21 19.87 -16.71 7.67
C GLY A 21 19.38 -15.27 7.95
N ILE A 22 18.72 -14.62 6.99
CA ILE A 22 18.07 -13.32 7.22
C ILE A 22 16.81 -13.53 8.07
N GLN A 23 16.66 -12.76 9.15
CA GLN A 23 15.39 -12.66 9.84
C GLN A 23 14.40 -11.88 8.99
N LEU A 24 13.26 -12.49 8.68
CA LEU A 24 12.21 -11.88 7.89
C LEU A 24 10.98 -11.58 8.76
N ILE A 25 10.37 -10.43 8.50
CA ILE A 25 9.08 -10.05 9.06
C ILE A 25 8.18 -9.68 7.89
N PHE A 26 7.14 -10.48 7.66
CA PHE A 26 6.13 -10.18 6.67
C PHE A 26 4.89 -9.61 7.33
N VAL A 27 4.32 -8.57 6.71
CA VAL A 27 3.10 -7.91 7.19
C VAL A 27 2.16 -7.77 6.01
N GLY A 28 0.93 -8.26 6.16
CA GLY A 28 -0.06 -8.22 5.09
C GLY A 28 -1.37 -8.89 5.47
N ASP A 29 -2.32 -8.86 4.55
CA ASP A 29 -3.63 -9.51 4.65
C ASP A 29 -3.94 -10.18 3.31
N PHE A 30 -3.84 -11.51 3.25
CA PHE A 30 -4.04 -12.26 2.00
C PHE A 30 -5.50 -12.25 1.52
N ALA A 31 -6.45 -11.77 2.34
CA ALA A 31 -7.84 -11.57 1.92
C ALA A 31 -8.05 -10.32 1.04
N GLN A 32 -7.03 -9.46 0.91
CA GLN A 32 -7.00 -8.36 -0.06
C GLN A 32 -6.71 -8.89 -1.48
N LEU A 33 -6.53 -7.97 -2.43
CA LEU A 33 -6.12 -8.33 -3.78
C LEU A 33 -4.84 -9.17 -3.77
N GLY A 34 -4.91 -10.32 -4.45
CA GLY A 34 -3.78 -11.20 -4.69
C GLY A 34 -2.78 -10.61 -5.70
N PRO A 35 -1.68 -11.33 -5.98
CA PRO A 35 -0.69 -10.91 -6.97
C PRO A 35 -1.31 -10.79 -8.37
N VAL A 36 -0.92 -9.77 -9.13
CA VAL A 36 -1.35 -9.61 -10.52
C VAL A 36 -0.60 -10.62 -11.38
N LEU A 37 -1.33 -11.61 -11.91
CA LEU A 37 -0.78 -12.61 -12.82
C LEU A 37 -0.69 -12.04 -14.25
N LYS A 38 0.44 -12.29 -14.92
CA LYS A 38 0.59 -11.97 -16.35
C LYS A 38 -0.31 -12.89 -17.18
N PRO A 39 -0.78 -12.48 -18.38
CA PRO A 39 -1.68 -13.30 -19.21
C PRO A 39 -1.20 -14.74 -19.45
N ALA A 40 0.10 -14.94 -19.68
CA ALA A 40 0.69 -16.27 -19.84
C ALA A 40 0.53 -17.19 -18.61
N ASN A 41 0.30 -16.61 -17.43
CA ASN A 41 0.14 -17.30 -16.15
C ASN A 41 -1.33 -17.33 -15.68
N ILE A 42 -2.27 -16.75 -16.44
CA ILE A 42 -3.71 -16.77 -16.08
C ILE A 42 -4.28 -18.17 -16.34
N ASP A 43 -4.05 -18.71 -17.53
CA ASP A 43 -4.58 -20.03 -17.92
C ASP A 43 -3.72 -21.19 -17.40
N THR A 44 -2.44 -20.93 -17.16
CA THR A 44 -1.51 -21.88 -16.53
C THR A 44 -0.71 -21.19 -15.44
N PRO A 45 -1.29 -21.04 -14.24
CA PRO A 45 -0.54 -20.55 -13.08
C PRO A 45 0.65 -21.47 -12.77
N PHE A 46 1.59 -21.00 -11.96
CA PHE A 46 2.89 -21.66 -11.75
C PHE A 46 2.71 -23.14 -11.39
N LYS A 47 3.25 -24.03 -12.23
CA LYS A 47 3.11 -25.48 -12.04
C LYS A 47 4.27 -25.98 -11.20
N LYS A 48 3.96 -26.58 -10.05
CA LYS A 48 4.93 -27.27 -9.20
C LYS A 48 5.39 -28.58 -9.85
N ALA A 49 6.55 -29.06 -9.39
CA ALA A 49 7.13 -30.33 -9.84
C ALA A 49 6.23 -31.55 -9.57
N ASP A 50 5.37 -31.46 -8.56
CA ASP A 50 4.36 -32.46 -8.18
C ASP A 50 3.04 -32.35 -8.98
N GLY A 51 2.94 -31.38 -9.89
CA GLY A 51 1.81 -31.17 -10.77
C GLY A 51 0.73 -30.20 -10.26
N PHE A 52 0.86 -29.66 -9.04
CA PHE A 52 -0.09 -28.66 -8.51
C PHE A 52 0.09 -27.28 -9.16
N VAL A 53 -1.00 -26.52 -9.21
CA VAL A 53 -1.07 -25.17 -9.80
C VAL A 53 -1.16 -24.14 -8.68
N GLU A 54 -0.17 -23.25 -8.61
CA GLU A 54 -0.11 -22.17 -7.61
C GLU A 54 -0.86 -20.93 -8.11
N SER A 55 -1.73 -20.38 -7.29
CA SER A 55 -2.37 -19.07 -7.57
C SER A 55 -1.40 -17.89 -7.46
N GLY A 56 -0.12 -18.16 -7.15
CA GLY A 56 0.93 -17.17 -6.94
C GLY A 56 0.95 -16.58 -5.53
N LEU A 57 0.09 -17.05 -4.62
CA LEU A 57 0.07 -16.57 -3.24
C LEU A 57 1.36 -16.95 -2.54
N ALA A 58 1.88 -16.03 -1.72
CA ALA A 58 3.19 -16.20 -1.11
C ALA A 58 3.31 -17.46 -0.25
N PHE A 59 2.22 -17.86 0.42
CA PHE A 59 2.19 -19.04 1.30
C PHE A 59 2.07 -20.37 0.57
N GLU A 60 1.90 -20.37 -0.75
CA GLU A 60 1.89 -21.59 -1.55
C GLU A 60 3.31 -22.09 -1.86
N GLY A 61 4.29 -21.19 -1.88
CA GLY A 61 5.68 -21.52 -2.21
C GLY A 61 6.29 -22.47 -1.19
N THR A 62 7.16 -23.38 -1.65
CA THR A 62 7.77 -24.39 -0.77
C THR A 62 8.58 -23.73 0.35
N MET A 63 9.22 -22.59 0.07
CA MET A 63 10.00 -21.87 1.07
C MET A 63 9.17 -21.27 2.19
N TRP A 64 7.88 -21.00 1.97
CA TRP A 64 7.02 -20.55 3.06
C TRP A 64 6.90 -21.64 4.14
N THR A 65 6.69 -22.88 3.71
CA THR A 65 6.60 -24.04 4.60
C THR A 65 7.95 -24.32 5.26
N ASP A 66 9.04 -24.33 4.50
CA ASP A 66 10.38 -24.63 5.02
C ASP A 66 10.87 -23.59 6.03
N ALA A 67 10.53 -22.31 5.82
CA ALA A 67 10.88 -21.24 6.74
C ALA A 67 10.07 -21.28 8.05
N ASN A 68 8.94 -21.99 8.07
CA ASN A 68 8.08 -22.19 9.25
C ASN A 68 7.82 -20.90 10.05
N PHE A 69 7.28 -19.89 9.37
CA PHE A 69 7.04 -18.58 9.95
C PHE A 69 6.11 -18.64 11.16
N GLU A 70 6.46 -17.90 12.22
CA GLU A 70 5.53 -17.64 13.32
C GLU A 70 4.41 -16.69 12.85
N MET A 71 3.17 -17.13 12.98
CA MET A 71 2.00 -16.38 12.52
C MET A 71 1.35 -15.64 13.69
N VAL A 72 1.30 -14.31 13.59
CA VAL A 72 0.65 -13.44 14.59
C VAL A 72 -0.50 -12.69 13.93
N GLU A 73 -1.72 -12.89 14.45
CA GLU A 73 -2.91 -12.18 13.98
C GLU A 73 -3.19 -10.92 14.82
N LEU A 74 -3.25 -9.76 14.17
CA LEU A 74 -3.68 -8.51 14.79
C LEU A 74 -5.21 -8.36 14.71
N LYS A 75 -5.89 -8.36 15.87
CA LYS A 75 -7.36 -8.37 15.93
C LYS A 75 -8.01 -6.99 15.98
N LYS A 76 -7.26 -5.96 16.36
CA LYS A 76 -7.81 -4.60 16.53
C LYS A 76 -7.57 -3.76 15.27
N SER A 77 -8.65 -3.35 14.61
CA SER A 77 -8.59 -2.31 13.57
C SER A 77 -8.49 -0.93 14.21
N TYR A 78 -7.55 -0.12 13.73
CA TYR A 78 -7.43 1.29 14.08
C TYR A 78 -8.02 2.23 13.03
N ARG A 79 -8.38 1.71 11.84
CA ARG A 79 -8.89 2.53 10.72
C ARG A 79 -10.39 2.80 10.87
N GLN A 80 -11.17 1.79 11.27
CA GLN A 80 -12.62 1.90 11.45
C GLN A 80 -13.00 1.78 12.93
N PRO A 81 -13.40 2.87 13.59
CA PRO A 81 -13.82 2.83 14.99
C PRO A 81 -15.26 2.33 15.18
N GLU A 82 -16.09 2.33 14.13
CA GLU A 82 -17.50 1.92 14.18
C GLU A 82 -17.64 0.38 14.15
N PRO A 83 -18.15 -0.28 15.21
CA PRO A 83 -18.20 -1.74 15.28
C PRO A 83 -19.06 -2.39 14.19
N MET A 84 -20.21 -1.81 13.85
CA MET A 84 -21.07 -2.35 12.78
C MET A 84 -20.39 -2.29 11.42
N PHE A 85 -19.63 -1.22 11.16
CA PHE A 85 -18.87 -1.10 9.93
C PHE A 85 -17.74 -2.14 9.87
N LEU A 86 -17.00 -2.32 10.97
CA LEU A 86 -15.95 -3.32 11.05
C LEU A 86 -16.50 -4.75 10.85
N ASN A 87 -17.67 -5.06 11.43
CA ASN A 87 -18.31 -6.37 11.24
C ASN A 87 -18.69 -6.62 9.77
N ALA A 88 -19.27 -5.63 9.09
CA ALA A 88 -19.57 -5.73 7.67
C ALA A 88 -18.28 -5.92 6.83
N LEU A 89 -17.21 -5.19 7.13
CA LEU A 89 -15.92 -5.36 6.45
C LEU A 89 -15.31 -6.75 6.70
N ASN A 90 -15.44 -7.30 7.90
CA ASN A 90 -14.96 -8.66 8.22
C ASN A 90 -15.77 -9.73 7.47
N ASP A 91 -17.09 -9.58 7.36
CA ASP A 91 -17.91 -10.46 6.54
C ASP A 91 -17.45 -10.44 5.08
N ILE A 92 -17.22 -9.24 4.54
CA ILE A 92 -16.71 -9.05 3.17
C ILE A 92 -15.30 -9.63 3.01
N ARG A 93 -14.41 -9.43 3.99
CA ARG A 93 -13.05 -10.01 4.04
C ARG A 93 -13.08 -11.53 3.92
N MET A 94 -14.05 -12.18 4.57
CA MET A 94 -14.24 -13.62 4.53
C MET A 94 -14.94 -14.09 3.23
N GLY A 95 -15.44 -13.17 2.40
CA GLY A 95 -16.18 -13.50 1.19
C GLY A 95 -17.67 -13.73 1.43
N PHE A 96 -18.24 -13.21 2.51
CA PHE A 96 -19.66 -13.26 2.82
C PHE A 96 -20.35 -11.97 2.34
N GLY A 97 -20.92 -11.99 1.14
CA GLY A 97 -21.59 -10.84 0.54
C GLY A 97 -23.05 -10.63 0.98
N ASP A 98 -23.71 -11.67 1.51
CA ASP A 98 -25.10 -11.61 1.95
C ASP A 98 -25.24 -11.96 3.44
N THR A 99 -24.78 -11.04 4.28
CA THR A 99 -25.05 -11.06 5.73
C THR A 99 -25.91 -9.86 6.11
N SER A 100 -26.50 -9.90 7.31
CA SER A 100 -27.19 -8.73 7.85
C SER A 100 -26.28 -7.50 7.98
N ASN A 101 -24.99 -7.70 8.30
CA ASN A 101 -24.02 -6.61 8.39
C ASN A 101 -23.73 -6.00 7.01
N VAL A 102 -23.55 -6.84 5.98
CA VAL A 102 -23.29 -6.34 4.62
C VAL A 102 -24.51 -5.66 4.04
N ARG A 103 -25.71 -6.21 4.21
CA ARG A 103 -26.96 -5.55 3.80
C ARG A 103 -27.14 -4.19 4.47
N TRP A 104 -26.85 -4.09 5.77
CA TRP A 104 -26.84 -2.81 6.49
C TRP A 104 -25.83 -1.81 5.89
N LEU A 105 -24.61 -2.25 5.59
CA LEU A 105 -23.58 -1.39 5.02
C LEU A 105 -24.00 -0.86 3.64
N VAL A 106 -24.51 -1.73 2.78
CA VAL A 106 -25.00 -1.40 1.45
C VAL A 106 -26.18 -0.42 1.55
N GLU A 107 -27.17 -0.68 2.40
CA GLU A 107 -28.30 0.24 2.60
C GLU A 107 -27.85 1.63 3.10
N LYS A 108 -26.84 1.67 3.96
CA LYS A 108 -26.30 2.91 4.55
C LYS A 108 -25.45 3.71 3.57
N CYS A 109 -24.67 3.05 2.72
CA CYS A 109 -23.65 3.68 1.87
C CYS A 109 -23.99 3.72 0.38
N SER A 110 -25.02 3.00 -0.09
CA SER A 110 -25.45 3.10 -1.49
C SER A 110 -26.12 4.43 -1.77
N VAL A 111 -25.85 4.98 -2.95
CA VAL A 111 -26.57 6.15 -3.45
C VAL A 111 -28.04 5.78 -3.58
N ARG A 112 -28.92 6.40 -2.78
CA ARG A 112 -30.35 6.37 -3.09
C ARG A 112 -30.52 7.09 -4.41
N SER A 113 -30.96 6.38 -5.44
CA SER A 113 -31.38 6.98 -6.72
C SER A 113 -32.48 8.00 -6.45
N GLY A 114 -32.10 9.25 -6.21
CA GLY A 114 -32.99 10.34 -5.81
C GLY A 114 -32.56 11.07 -4.54
N GLY A 115 -31.46 11.83 -4.61
CA GLY A 115 -31.22 12.91 -3.63
C GLY A 115 -29.77 13.16 -3.23
N ALA A 116 -29.07 13.98 -4.00
CA ALA A 116 -28.13 15.00 -3.52
C ALA A 116 -28.09 16.07 -4.63
N GLY A 117 -28.73 17.25 -4.50
CA GLY A 117 -28.57 18.16 -3.36
C GLY A 117 -27.10 18.58 -3.36
N GLY A 118 -26.67 19.54 -4.17
CA GLY A 118 -27.12 20.93 -4.06
C GLY A 118 -26.40 21.57 -2.88
N GLY A 119 -25.15 21.98 -3.09
CA GLY A 119 -24.33 22.67 -2.11
C GLY A 119 -23.23 23.42 -2.84
N GLY A 120 -23.57 24.60 -3.39
CA GLY A 120 -22.60 25.54 -3.92
C GLY A 120 -21.68 26.03 -2.80
N GLY A 121 -20.38 25.92 -3.04
CA GLY A 121 -19.32 26.37 -2.17
C GLY A 121 -18.00 25.78 -2.68
N ASP A 122 -17.05 26.64 -3.01
CA ASP A 122 -15.80 26.34 -3.75
C ASP A 122 -14.78 25.47 -2.95
N GLU A 123 -15.20 24.86 -1.83
CA GLU A 123 -14.37 24.14 -0.87
C GLU A 123 -14.91 22.74 -0.47
N VAL A 124 -15.88 22.18 -1.19
CA VAL A 124 -16.28 20.78 -0.94
C VAL A 124 -15.17 19.85 -1.45
N VAL A 125 -14.48 19.18 -0.53
CA VAL A 125 -13.51 18.11 -0.85
C VAL A 125 -14.22 17.07 -1.72
N LYS A 126 -13.77 16.90 -2.96
CA LYS A 126 -14.35 15.91 -3.87
C LYS A 126 -13.95 14.50 -3.43
N PRO A 127 -14.89 13.54 -3.37
CA PRO A 127 -14.57 12.15 -3.07
C PRO A 127 -13.55 11.61 -4.09
N THR A 128 -12.57 10.84 -3.63
CA THR A 128 -11.78 10.04 -4.58
C THR A 128 -12.60 8.85 -5.03
N LYS A 129 -12.68 8.65 -6.35
CA LYS A 129 -13.44 7.53 -6.90
C LYS A 129 -12.54 6.33 -7.11
N LEU A 130 -12.93 5.16 -6.61
CA LEU A 130 -12.22 3.91 -6.78
C LEU A 130 -12.93 3.08 -7.85
N TYR A 131 -12.18 2.67 -8.87
CA TYR A 131 -12.68 1.84 -9.96
C TYR A 131 -11.85 0.55 -10.13
N PRO A 132 -12.45 -0.55 -10.58
CA PRO A 132 -11.72 -1.81 -10.79
C PRO A 132 -10.69 -1.75 -11.92
N LYS A 133 -10.97 -1.04 -13.02
CA LYS A 133 -10.17 -1.08 -14.26
C LYS A 133 -9.50 0.27 -14.57
N ASN A 134 -8.31 0.22 -15.17
CA ASN A 134 -7.59 1.43 -15.59
C ASN A 134 -8.30 2.21 -16.70
N VAL A 135 -9.04 1.53 -17.59
CA VAL A 135 -9.77 2.19 -18.69
C VAL A 135 -10.79 3.19 -18.14
N ASP A 136 -11.62 2.77 -17.19
CA ASP A 136 -12.63 3.62 -16.55
C ASP A 136 -11.97 4.81 -15.81
N VAL A 137 -10.88 4.53 -15.08
CA VAL A 137 -10.10 5.57 -14.38
C VAL A 137 -9.56 6.62 -15.36
N ASN A 138 -8.99 6.17 -16.48
CA ASN A 138 -8.40 7.06 -17.49
C ASN A 138 -9.47 7.89 -18.20
N GLU A 139 -10.61 7.29 -18.54
CA GLU A 139 -11.75 7.98 -19.15
C GLU A 139 -12.31 9.05 -18.22
N ILE A 140 -12.55 8.72 -16.95
CA ILE A 140 -13.06 9.67 -15.95
C ILE A 140 -12.07 10.82 -15.74
N ASN A 141 -10.79 10.50 -15.54
CA ASN A 141 -9.78 11.54 -15.32
C ASN A 141 -9.63 12.46 -16.54
N SER A 142 -9.70 11.91 -17.76
CA SER A 142 -9.65 12.71 -18.99
C SER A 142 -10.88 13.61 -19.13
N ALA A 143 -12.08 13.07 -18.83
CA ALA A 143 -13.32 13.82 -18.87
C ALA A 143 -13.35 14.94 -17.82
N GLU A 144 -12.90 14.68 -16.59
CA GLU A 144 -12.80 15.70 -15.53
C GLU A 144 -11.77 16.79 -15.86
N LEU A 145 -10.61 16.42 -16.42
CA LEU A 145 -9.63 17.39 -16.90
C LEU A 145 -10.20 18.28 -18.02
N ALA A 146 -10.99 17.70 -18.92
CA ALA A 146 -11.63 18.44 -20.02
C ALA A 146 -12.66 19.48 -19.52
N LYS A 147 -13.31 19.24 -18.38
CA LYS A 147 -14.26 20.19 -17.75
C LYS A 147 -13.60 21.45 -17.19
N LEU A 148 -12.29 21.44 -16.97
CA LEU A 148 -11.54 22.63 -16.55
C LEU A 148 -11.32 23.55 -17.76
N VAL A 149 -12.34 24.34 -18.10
CA VAL A 149 -12.39 25.17 -19.31
C VAL A 149 -11.48 26.38 -19.27
N ASP A 150 -11.22 26.93 -18.07
CA ASP A 150 -10.48 28.19 -17.90
C ASP A 150 -8.96 28.00 -17.71
N GLY A 151 -8.49 26.74 -17.62
CA GLY A 151 -7.07 26.43 -17.42
C GLY A 151 -6.35 26.12 -18.73
N GLU A 152 -5.24 26.83 -19.00
CA GLU A 152 -4.27 26.42 -20.02
C GLU A 152 -3.78 25.00 -19.71
N LYS A 153 -3.64 24.19 -20.76
CA LYS A 153 -3.21 22.81 -20.63
C LYS A 153 -1.68 22.74 -20.68
N HIS A 154 -1.07 22.38 -19.56
CA HIS A 154 0.36 22.13 -19.46
C HIS A 154 0.64 20.65 -19.72
N ARG A 155 1.48 20.37 -20.72
CA ARG A 155 1.86 19.00 -21.12
C ARG A 155 3.30 18.71 -20.73
N TYR A 156 3.50 17.60 -20.01
CA TYR A 156 4.81 17.07 -19.64
C TYR A 156 5.04 15.73 -20.34
N THR A 157 6.01 15.68 -21.24
CA THR A 157 6.44 14.44 -21.91
C THR A 157 7.64 13.87 -21.17
N ALA A 158 7.61 12.57 -20.89
CA ALA A 158 8.67 11.87 -20.17
C ALA A 158 9.97 11.82 -20.98
N GLU A 159 11.11 11.80 -20.28
CA GLU A 159 12.41 11.49 -20.85
C GLU A 159 12.82 10.08 -20.42
N ASP A 160 12.85 9.14 -21.36
CA ASP A 160 13.27 7.76 -21.10
C ASP A 160 14.73 7.54 -21.52
N SER A 161 15.44 6.72 -20.75
CA SER A 161 16.81 6.28 -21.06
C SER A 161 17.03 4.84 -20.57
N ALA A 162 17.92 4.10 -21.22
CA ALA A 162 18.29 2.77 -20.75
C ALA A 162 19.78 2.45 -20.97
N LYS A 163 20.29 1.56 -20.13
CA LYS A 163 21.65 1.02 -20.16
C LYS A 163 21.57 -0.51 -20.20
N PRO A 164 21.56 -1.11 -21.40
CA PRO A 164 21.46 -2.55 -21.55
C PRO A 164 22.76 -3.27 -21.15
N GLU A 165 22.61 -4.46 -20.58
CA GLU A 165 23.71 -5.42 -20.45
C GLU A 165 23.98 -6.15 -21.77
N ARG A 166 25.13 -6.83 -21.84
CA ARG A 166 25.59 -7.50 -23.06
C ARG A 166 24.54 -8.50 -23.58
N GLY A 167 24.14 -8.33 -24.84
CA GLY A 167 23.17 -9.20 -25.51
C GLY A 167 21.72 -8.72 -25.45
N TRP A 168 21.45 -7.62 -24.74
CA TRP A 168 20.12 -6.98 -24.69
C TRP A 168 20.10 -5.66 -25.44
N LYS A 169 18.90 -5.25 -25.84
CA LYS A 169 18.66 -4.03 -26.62
C LYS A 169 18.02 -2.95 -25.76
N GLU A 170 18.38 -1.70 -26.03
CA GLU A 170 17.82 -0.53 -25.34
C GLU A 170 16.31 -0.45 -25.54
N GLU A 171 15.82 -0.66 -26.77
CA GLU A 171 14.40 -0.58 -27.09
C GLU A 171 13.57 -1.63 -26.36
N TRP A 172 14.17 -2.80 -26.07
CA TRP A 172 13.50 -3.83 -25.29
C TRP A 172 13.33 -3.39 -23.83
N LEU A 173 14.36 -2.78 -23.23
CA LEU A 173 14.30 -2.25 -21.87
C LEU A 173 13.32 -1.07 -21.75
N ILE A 174 13.29 -0.18 -22.75
CA ILE A 174 12.32 0.92 -22.82
C ILE A 174 10.90 0.35 -22.96
N GLY A 175 10.69 -0.68 -23.79
CA GLY A 175 9.40 -1.35 -23.89
C GLY A 175 8.94 -2.01 -22.59
N GLU A 176 9.85 -2.54 -21.76
CA GLU A 176 9.50 -3.03 -20.42
C GLU A 176 9.28 -1.88 -19.42
N LEU A 177 10.03 -0.78 -19.54
CA LEU A 177 9.80 0.44 -18.77
C LEU A 177 8.39 0.99 -19.02
N GLU A 178 7.98 1.12 -20.27
CA GLU A 178 6.67 1.65 -20.66
C GLU A 178 5.51 0.85 -20.07
N LYS A 179 5.62 -0.48 -20.05
CA LYS A 179 4.58 -1.38 -19.52
C LYS A 179 4.47 -1.35 -18.00
N ASN A 180 5.59 -1.18 -17.30
CA ASN A 180 5.65 -1.39 -15.86
C ASN A 180 5.87 -0.10 -15.05
N CYS A 181 6.28 1.01 -15.68
CA CYS A 181 6.51 2.28 -15.02
C CYS A 181 5.20 2.91 -14.57
N MET A 182 5.18 3.38 -13.31
CA MET A 182 4.01 4.05 -12.77
C MET A 182 3.82 5.47 -13.32
N ALA A 183 4.90 6.13 -13.75
CA ALA A 183 4.82 7.47 -14.32
C ALA A 183 4.34 7.41 -15.77
N PRO A 184 3.34 8.23 -16.16
CA PRO A 184 2.83 8.23 -17.52
C PRO A 184 3.89 8.79 -18.48
N ASP A 185 3.84 8.35 -19.74
CA ASP A 185 4.68 8.90 -20.80
C ASP A 185 4.32 10.38 -21.06
N VAL A 186 3.02 10.69 -21.13
CA VAL A 186 2.50 12.05 -21.24
C VAL A 186 1.59 12.36 -20.05
N LEU A 187 1.87 13.47 -19.37
CA LEU A 187 1.03 14.01 -18.30
C LEU A 187 0.49 15.39 -18.73
N ASP A 188 -0.82 15.46 -18.98
CA ASP A 188 -1.54 16.71 -19.19
C ASP A 188 -2.14 17.19 -17.86
N LEU A 189 -1.87 18.45 -17.48
CA LEU A 189 -2.40 19.09 -16.27
C LEU A 189 -3.04 20.44 -16.61
N LYS A 190 -3.92 20.89 -15.71
CA LYS A 190 -4.54 22.22 -15.69
C LYS A 190 -4.65 22.71 -14.26
N ILE A 191 -4.75 24.03 -14.06
CA ILE A 191 -5.14 24.58 -12.75
C ILE A 191 -6.48 23.98 -12.35
N GLY A 192 -6.56 23.49 -11.11
CA GLY A 192 -7.73 22.80 -10.57
C GLY A 192 -7.74 21.29 -10.77
N ALA A 193 -6.73 20.71 -11.46
CA ALA A 193 -6.62 19.27 -11.60
C ALA A 193 -6.41 18.58 -10.25
N GLU A 194 -7.18 17.52 -9.98
CA GLU A 194 -6.96 16.65 -8.82
C GLU A 194 -5.87 15.64 -9.16
N VAL A 195 -4.83 15.59 -8.35
CA VAL A 195 -3.64 14.77 -8.58
C VAL A 195 -3.26 13.95 -7.36
N MET A 196 -2.51 12.88 -7.60
CA MET A 196 -1.90 12.03 -6.59
C MET A 196 -0.41 11.92 -6.84
N LEU A 197 0.37 12.01 -5.77
CA LEU A 197 1.80 11.77 -5.77
C LEU A 197 2.07 10.28 -5.95
N ILE A 198 2.93 9.91 -6.91
CA ILE A 198 3.25 8.51 -7.25
C ILE A 198 4.67 8.09 -6.86
N LYS A 199 5.43 8.98 -6.20
CA LYS A 199 6.77 8.70 -5.67
C LYS A 199 6.97 9.45 -4.35
N ASN A 200 7.55 8.77 -3.35
CA ASN A 200 7.78 9.37 -2.03
C ASN A 200 8.70 10.60 -2.12
N MET A 201 8.38 11.63 -1.34
CA MET A 201 9.14 12.87 -1.15
C MET A 201 9.37 13.05 0.36
N PRO A 202 10.35 12.33 0.93
CA PRO A 202 10.48 12.19 2.38
C PRO A 202 10.89 13.49 3.08
N ASN A 203 11.65 14.37 2.43
CA ASN A 203 12.06 15.65 3.01
C ASN A 203 10.86 16.60 3.18
N GLU A 204 9.83 16.40 2.35
CA GLU A 204 8.60 17.16 2.30
C GLU A 204 7.47 16.50 3.11
N GLY A 205 7.71 15.31 3.67
CA GLY A 205 6.70 14.53 4.40
C GLY A 205 5.56 13.99 3.52
N LEU A 206 5.74 13.95 2.21
CA LEU A 206 4.75 13.44 1.27
C LEU A 206 5.11 12.01 0.84
N VAL A 207 4.08 11.16 0.72
CA VAL A 207 4.23 9.75 0.38
C VAL A 207 3.44 9.43 -0.88
N ASN A 208 3.79 8.32 -1.54
CA ASN A 208 2.99 7.77 -2.62
C ASN A 208 1.54 7.58 -2.14
N GLY A 209 0.59 8.18 -2.87
CA GLY A 209 -0.82 8.25 -2.48
C GLY A 209 -1.27 9.61 -1.95
N SER A 210 -0.35 10.52 -1.59
CA SER A 210 -0.70 11.89 -1.16
C SER A 210 -1.50 12.61 -2.27
N ARG A 211 -2.70 13.10 -1.93
CA ARG A 211 -3.60 13.78 -2.89
C ARG A 211 -3.52 15.30 -2.74
N GLY A 212 -3.70 16.00 -3.85
CA GLY A 212 -3.75 17.45 -3.86
C GLY A 212 -4.37 18.01 -5.14
N LYS A 213 -4.56 19.32 -5.15
CA LYS A 213 -5.10 20.06 -6.29
C LYS A 213 -4.02 20.95 -6.88
N VAL A 214 -3.86 20.93 -8.20
CA VAL A 214 -2.97 21.87 -8.91
C VAL A 214 -3.53 23.28 -8.73
N THR A 215 -2.70 24.21 -8.24
CA THR A 215 -3.12 25.58 -7.91
C THR A 215 -2.52 26.62 -8.85
N GLU A 216 -1.33 26.37 -9.35
CA GLU A 216 -0.60 27.24 -10.29
C GLU A 216 0.47 26.41 -11.01
N PHE A 217 1.06 27.00 -12.05
CA PHE A 217 2.30 26.53 -12.67
C PHE A 217 3.34 27.62 -12.50
N ARG A 218 4.57 27.24 -12.13
CA ARG A 218 5.62 28.21 -11.82
C ARG A 218 6.99 27.69 -12.22
N GLN A 219 7.84 28.58 -12.70
CA GLN A 219 9.25 28.30 -12.92
C GLN A 219 10.01 28.03 -11.61
N ASP A 220 11.07 27.24 -11.69
CA ASP A 220 11.98 27.02 -10.57
C ASP A 220 13.05 28.12 -10.49
N TYR A 221 12.95 28.96 -9.47
CA TYR A 221 13.92 30.04 -9.23
C TYR A 221 15.07 29.63 -8.29
N GLY A 222 15.11 28.37 -7.84
CA GLY A 222 16.12 27.87 -6.90
C GLY A 222 16.15 28.63 -5.56
N PRO A 223 17.08 28.29 -4.65
CA PRO A 223 17.19 28.91 -3.33
C PRO A 223 17.69 30.38 -3.36
N HIS A 224 18.15 30.88 -4.50
CA HIS A 224 18.73 32.23 -4.63
C HIS A 224 18.04 33.13 -5.66
N GLY A 225 16.86 32.75 -6.14
CA GLY A 225 16.12 33.55 -7.14
C GLY A 225 16.76 33.55 -8.53
N VAL A 226 17.76 32.70 -8.77
CA VAL A 226 18.47 32.55 -10.04
C VAL A 226 17.83 31.39 -10.80
N LYS A 227 17.35 31.66 -12.02
CA LYS A 227 16.70 30.67 -12.89
C LYS A 227 17.53 29.38 -12.99
N ALA A 228 16.97 28.26 -12.55
CA ALA A 228 17.57 26.95 -12.75
C ALA A 228 17.18 26.41 -14.13
N GLY A 229 18.03 26.61 -15.14
CA GLY A 229 17.83 26.00 -16.47
C GLY A 229 16.64 26.54 -17.26
N ASP A 230 16.14 25.70 -18.19
CA ASP A 230 15.12 26.04 -19.20
C ASP A 230 13.89 26.73 -18.62
N ASN A 231 13.20 27.55 -19.42
CA ASN A 231 11.99 28.30 -19.05
C ASN A 231 10.77 27.40 -18.68
N ALA A 232 10.98 26.15 -18.28
CA ALA A 232 9.97 25.17 -17.92
C ALA A 232 9.22 25.57 -16.65
N GLU A 233 7.90 25.45 -16.68
CA GLU A 233 7.03 25.63 -15.52
C GLU A 233 6.68 24.27 -14.90
N TYR A 234 6.66 24.21 -13.58
CA TYR A 234 6.30 23.01 -12.82
C TYR A 234 4.98 23.23 -12.08
N PRO A 235 4.17 22.18 -11.86
CA PRO A 235 2.91 22.31 -11.14
C PRO A 235 3.18 22.60 -9.66
N VAL A 236 2.45 23.56 -9.11
CA VAL A 236 2.34 23.75 -7.67
C VAL A 236 1.05 23.09 -7.19
N VAL A 237 1.20 22.10 -6.31
CA VAL A 237 0.10 21.28 -5.81
C VAL A 237 -0.17 21.62 -4.35
N LYS A 238 -1.42 21.93 -4.03
CA LYS A 238 -1.91 22.03 -2.66
C LYS A 238 -2.28 20.63 -2.18
N PHE A 239 -1.37 19.98 -1.45
CA PHE A 239 -1.62 18.69 -0.83
C PHE A 239 -2.44 18.85 0.45
N GLY A 240 -3.43 17.96 0.65
CA GLY A 240 -4.15 17.88 1.91
C GLY A 240 -3.40 16.99 2.89
N SER A 241 -3.04 17.52 4.07
CA SER A 241 -2.64 16.66 5.20
C SER A 241 -3.88 16.23 5.96
N GLY A 242 -3.97 14.96 6.35
CA GLY A 242 -5.06 14.40 7.17
C GLY A 242 -5.21 15.03 8.57
N PHE A 243 -4.45 16.08 8.87
CA PHE A 243 -4.46 16.87 10.11
C PHE A 243 -4.85 18.35 9.90
N GLY A 244 -5.43 18.72 8.76
CA GLY A 244 -5.97 20.07 8.53
C GLY A 244 -4.96 21.12 8.04
N ASN A 245 -3.67 20.78 7.93
CA ASN A 245 -2.67 21.66 7.30
C ASN A 245 -2.55 21.32 5.81
N SER A 246 -2.83 22.28 4.93
CA SER A 246 -2.53 22.14 3.50
C SER A 246 -1.14 22.68 3.18
N MET A 247 -0.37 21.96 2.36
CA MET A 247 0.96 22.40 1.91
C MET A 247 0.94 22.64 0.40
N ASN A 248 1.38 23.82 -0.03
CA ASN A 248 1.66 24.07 -1.43
C ASN A 248 3.09 23.60 -1.74
N MET A 249 3.23 22.77 -2.76
CA MET A 249 4.50 22.17 -3.15
C MET A 249 4.74 22.37 -4.64
N LEU A 250 5.91 22.90 -5.00
CA LEU A 250 6.39 22.91 -6.39
C LEU A 250 6.92 21.50 -6.73
N VAL A 251 6.19 20.77 -7.56
CA VAL A 251 6.49 19.37 -7.87
C VAL A 251 7.32 19.27 -9.14
N LYS A 252 8.61 18.96 -8.98
CA LYS A 252 9.58 18.82 -10.09
C LYS A 252 9.68 17.38 -10.59
N GLU A 253 10.34 17.19 -11.71
CA GLU A 253 10.61 15.87 -12.29
C GLU A 253 11.43 14.99 -11.34
N MET A 254 11.14 13.69 -11.36
CA MET A 254 11.90 12.67 -10.65
C MET A 254 12.18 11.50 -11.59
N SER A 255 13.28 10.80 -11.35
CA SER A 255 13.64 9.58 -12.07
C SER A 255 12.88 8.37 -11.53
N PHE A 256 12.28 7.56 -12.39
CA PHE A 256 11.66 6.29 -12.08
C PHE A 256 12.53 5.19 -12.68
N GLU A 257 13.31 4.57 -11.82
CA GLU A 257 14.32 3.59 -12.20
C GLU A 257 13.74 2.18 -12.18
N MET A 258 14.14 1.38 -13.15
CA MET A 258 13.82 -0.04 -13.24
C MET A 258 15.08 -0.79 -13.56
N GLU A 259 15.35 -1.82 -12.79
CA GLU A 259 16.47 -2.73 -13.00
C GLU A 259 15.91 -4.13 -13.26
N ILE A 260 16.36 -4.74 -14.36
CA ILE A 260 16.06 -6.12 -14.66
C ILE A 260 17.39 -6.87 -14.63
N LEU A 261 17.55 -7.69 -13.59
CA LEU A 261 18.78 -8.41 -13.31
C LEU A 261 19.27 -9.21 -14.54
N GLY A 262 20.54 -9.01 -14.91
CA GLY A 262 21.17 -9.68 -16.05
C GLY A 262 20.72 -9.16 -17.42
N LYS A 263 19.94 -8.06 -17.47
CA LYS A 263 19.43 -7.44 -18.71
C LYS A 263 19.76 -5.96 -18.80
N GLY A 264 19.82 -5.25 -17.68
CA GLY A 264 20.22 -3.85 -17.59
C GLY A 264 19.23 -2.98 -16.84
N THR A 265 19.45 -1.67 -16.93
CA THR A 265 18.68 -0.64 -16.21
C THR A 265 17.98 0.28 -17.20
N SER A 266 16.81 0.78 -16.82
CA SER A 266 16.08 1.81 -17.54
C SER A 266 15.52 2.86 -16.58
N THR A 267 15.30 4.07 -17.07
CA THR A 267 14.90 5.22 -16.25
C THR A 267 13.95 6.10 -17.02
N ARG A 268 12.82 6.44 -16.40
CA ARG A 268 11.88 7.47 -16.87
C ARG A 268 11.99 8.71 -16.00
N LYS A 269 12.29 9.88 -16.57
CA LYS A 269 12.24 11.16 -15.85
C LYS A 269 10.92 11.87 -16.19
N GLN A 270 10.13 12.14 -15.16
CA GLN A 270 8.78 12.69 -15.32
C GLN A 270 8.32 13.36 -14.01
N ILE A 271 7.35 14.28 -14.09
CA ILE A 271 6.63 14.80 -12.93
C ILE A 271 5.97 13.64 -12.17
N PRO A 272 6.22 13.46 -10.86
CA PRO A 272 5.75 12.32 -10.09
C PRO A 272 4.27 12.43 -9.68
N LEU A 273 3.41 12.83 -10.61
CA LEU A 273 1.98 13.00 -10.41
C LEU A 273 1.19 12.14 -11.41
N LYS A 274 -0.02 11.75 -11.00
CA LYS A 274 -1.08 11.27 -11.88
C LYS A 274 -2.40 11.97 -11.55
N LEU A 275 -3.27 12.12 -12.54
CA LEU A 275 -4.65 12.55 -12.31
C LEU A 275 -5.35 11.57 -11.35
N ALA A 276 -6.15 12.12 -10.44
CA ALA A 276 -6.68 11.38 -9.31
C ALA A 276 -8.09 11.82 -8.91
N TRP A 277 -8.94 12.19 -9.88
CA TRP A 277 -10.40 12.18 -9.64
C TRP A 277 -10.88 10.74 -9.43
N ALA A 278 -10.37 9.82 -10.27
CA ALA A 278 -10.49 8.39 -10.11
C ALA A 278 -9.10 7.73 -9.98
N VAL A 279 -9.03 6.66 -9.20
CA VAL A 279 -7.86 5.76 -9.09
C VAL A 279 -8.32 4.31 -9.07
N THR A 280 -7.43 3.38 -9.44
CA THR A 280 -7.80 1.96 -9.40
C THR A 280 -7.80 1.43 -7.97
N ILE A 281 -8.67 0.45 -7.70
CA ILE A 281 -8.71 -0.24 -6.39
C ILE A 281 -7.33 -0.82 -6.03
N HIS A 282 -6.62 -1.40 -7.00
CA HIS A 282 -5.25 -1.91 -6.83
C HIS A 282 -4.29 -0.84 -6.28
N LYS A 283 -4.35 0.39 -6.82
CA LYS A 283 -3.49 1.50 -6.39
C LYS A 283 -3.93 2.11 -5.05
N SER A 284 -5.14 1.82 -4.60
CA SER A 284 -5.63 2.25 -3.28
C SER A 284 -5.19 1.34 -2.13
N GLN A 285 -4.64 0.16 -2.42
CA GLN A 285 -4.24 -0.81 -1.40
C GLN A 285 -3.20 -0.20 -0.44
N GLY A 286 -3.46 -0.35 0.86
CA GLY A 286 -2.68 0.29 1.94
C GLY A 286 -3.14 1.71 2.32
N LEU A 287 -3.85 2.44 1.45
CA LEU A 287 -4.32 3.79 1.75
C LEU A 287 -5.48 3.82 2.75
N SER A 288 -5.61 4.93 3.47
CA SER A 288 -6.81 5.27 4.27
C SER A 288 -7.39 6.56 3.71
N ILE A 289 -8.64 6.51 3.24
CA ILE A 289 -9.28 7.61 2.51
C ILE A 289 -10.49 8.08 3.31
N ASP A 290 -10.54 9.38 3.61
CA ASP A 290 -11.59 9.96 4.45
C ASP A 290 -12.92 10.11 3.71
N LEU A 291 -12.87 10.38 2.40
CA LEU A 291 -14.04 10.52 1.54
C LEU A 291 -13.80 9.84 0.19
N LEU A 292 -14.55 8.77 -0.09
CA LEU A 292 -14.46 8.03 -1.34
C LEU A 292 -15.80 7.53 -1.86
N GLU A 293 -15.84 7.37 -3.18
CA GLU A 293 -16.88 6.66 -3.92
C GLU A 293 -16.27 5.38 -4.48
N VAL A 294 -16.93 4.24 -4.32
CA VAL A 294 -16.45 2.93 -4.78
C VAL A 294 -17.41 2.37 -5.82
N GLU A 295 -16.93 2.21 -7.05
CA GLU A 295 -17.62 1.42 -8.07
C GLU A 295 -17.31 -0.07 -7.81
N ILE A 296 -18.36 -0.83 -7.49
CA ILE A 296 -18.24 -2.23 -7.07
C ILE A 296 -18.83 -3.23 -8.08
N GLU A 297 -19.71 -2.79 -8.96
CA GLU A 297 -20.42 -3.62 -9.93
C GLU A 297 -19.46 -4.28 -10.91
N SER A 298 -18.37 -3.58 -11.29
CA SER A 298 -17.37 -4.14 -12.21
C SER A 298 -16.18 -4.85 -11.54
N CYS A 299 -16.26 -5.11 -10.22
CA CYS A 299 -15.24 -5.90 -9.52
C CYS A 299 -15.19 -7.33 -10.08
N PHE A 300 -13.98 -7.80 -10.40
CA PHE A 300 -13.75 -9.06 -11.10
C PHE A 300 -12.75 -9.98 -10.39
N ALA A 301 -12.03 -9.46 -9.39
CA ALA A 301 -11.00 -10.21 -8.67
C ALA A 301 -11.41 -10.50 -7.22
N LYS A 302 -11.03 -11.68 -6.71
CA LYS A 302 -11.21 -12.03 -5.30
C LYS A 302 -10.44 -11.04 -4.41
N GLY A 303 -11.07 -10.62 -3.31
CA GLY A 303 -10.53 -9.60 -2.41
C GLY A 303 -10.62 -8.15 -2.92
N GLN A 304 -11.07 -7.91 -4.15
CA GLN A 304 -11.13 -6.56 -4.74
C GLN A 304 -12.15 -5.67 -4.03
N ALA A 305 -13.39 -6.16 -3.85
CA ALA A 305 -14.44 -5.47 -3.12
C ALA A 305 -14.01 -5.13 -1.68
N TYR A 306 -13.46 -6.10 -0.96
CA TYR A 306 -12.92 -5.90 0.39
C TYR A 306 -11.81 -4.84 0.40
N THR A 307 -10.87 -4.90 -0.55
CA THR A 307 -9.77 -3.93 -0.65
C THR A 307 -10.31 -2.52 -0.83
N ALA A 308 -11.31 -2.32 -1.69
CA ALA A 308 -11.92 -1.03 -1.96
C ALA A 308 -12.69 -0.46 -0.76
N LEU A 309 -13.62 -1.24 -0.20
CA LEU A 309 -14.51 -0.77 0.88
C LEU A 309 -13.73 -0.52 2.17
N SER A 310 -12.69 -1.31 2.45
CA SER A 310 -11.84 -1.16 3.64
C SER A 310 -10.94 0.09 3.61
N ARG A 311 -10.92 0.87 2.51
CA ARG A 311 -10.17 2.14 2.44
C ARG A 311 -10.85 3.24 3.25
N ALA A 312 -12.16 3.18 3.39
CA ALA A 312 -12.93 4.17 4.16
C ALA A 312 -12.66 4.05 5.66
N ARG A 313 -12.56 5.20 6.33
CA ARG A 313 -12.47 5.25 7.81
C ARG A 313 -13.84 5.18 8.47
N THR A 314 -14.86 5.75 7.84
CA THR A 314 -16.22 5.82 8.36
C THR A 314 -17.24 5.55 7.26
N THR A 315 -18.44 5.13 7.64
CA THR A 315 -19.56 4.95 6.71
C THR A 315 -20.03 6.25 6.08
N ASN A 316 -19.92 7.40 6.77
CA ASN A 316 -20.23 8.72 6.22
C ASN A 316 -19.26 9.15 5.11
N GLY A 317 -18.03 8.63 5.15
CA GLY A 317 -17.01 8.88 4.14
C GLY A 317 -17.03 7.89 2.96
N LEU A 318 -17.98 6.95 2.96
CA LEU A 318 -18.07 5.89 1.96
C LEU A 318 -19.38 5.98 1.20
N THR A 319 -19.26 6.07 -0.13
CA THR A 319 -20.38 5.93 -1.06
C THR A 319 -20.15 4.71 -1.95
N ILE A 320 -21.12 3.82 -2.04
CA ILE A 320 -21.11 2.67 -2.97
C ILE A 320 -21.87 3.07 -4.23
N LEU A 321 -21.17 3.04 -5.37
CA LEU A 321 -21.71 3.30 -6.70
C LEU A 321 -22.11 2.00 -7.39
N GLY A 322 -23.10 2.09 -8.27
CA GLY A 322 -23.61 0.94 -9.02
C GLY A 322 -24.53 0.04 -8.19
N LYS A 323 -24.97 -1.06 -8.81
CA LYS A 323 -25.76 -2.07 -8.11
C LYS A 323 -24.84 -2.99 -7.32
N PHE A 324 -25.05 -3.10 -6.00
CA PHE A 324 -24.35 -4.09 -5.20
C PHE A 324 -24.88 -5.49 -5.51
N ASP A 325 -23.98 -6.35 -5.98
CA ASP A 325 -24.21 -7.78 -6.14
C ASP A 325 -23.42 -8.54 -5.06
N PRO A 326 -24.06 -9.28 -4.14
CA PRO A 326 -23.35 -10.10 -3.14
C PRO A 326 -22.28 -11.02 -3.73
N ASP A 327 -22.43 -11.46 -4.98
CA ASP A 327 -21.48 -12.37 -5.64
C ASP A 327 -20.16 -11.70 -6.04
N CYS A 328 -20.10 -10.36 -6.05
CA CYS A 328 -18.83 -9.62 -6.22
C CYS A 328 -17.92 -9.73 -4.98
N VAL A 329 -18.47 -10.14 -3.83
CA VAL A 329 -17.75 -10.34 -2.58
C VAL A 329 -17.18 -11.75 -2.53
N GLN A 330 -15.93 -11.87 -2.95
CA GLN A 330 -15.22 -13.15 -3.03
C GLN A 330 -13.91 -13.10 -2.26
N CYS A 331 -13.57 -14.21 -1.62
CA CYS A 331 -12.28 -14.45 -0.99
C CYS A 331 -11.72 -15.75 -1.59
N GLU A 332 -10.42 -15.81 -1.82
CA GLU A 332 -9.77 -16.99 -2.41
C GLU A 332 -9.87 -18.20 -1.48
N ASP A 333 -10.17 -19.39 -2.00
CA ASP A 333 -10.46 -20.56 -1.17
C ASP A 333 -9.22 -21.00 -0.39
N LYS A 334 -8.05 -20.95 -1.03
CA LYS A 334 -6.75 -21.18 -0.36
C LYS A 334 -6.47 -20.16 0.74
N VAL A 335 -6.93 -18.91 0.58
CA VAL A 335 -6.80 -17.88 1.63
C VAL A 335 -7.75 -18.14 2.79
N ARG A 336 -8.97 -18.58 2.49
CA ARG A 336 -9.95 -18.99 3.50
C ARG A 336 -9.43 -20.17 4.31
N GLU A 337 -8.82 -21.16 3.66
CA GLU A 337 -8.17 -22.30 4.31
C GLU A 337 -6.97 -21.84 5.16
N PHE A 338 -6.08 -21.01 4.59
CA PHE A 338 -4.91 -20.48 5.28
C PHE A 338 -5.25 -19.76 6.59
N TYR A 339 -6.30 -18.93 6.59
CA TYR A 339 -6.77 -18.24 7.80
C TYR A 339 -7.75 -19.05 8.66
N GLY A 340 -8.21 -20.22 8.20
CA GLY A 340 -9.25 -21.00 8.89
C GLY A 340 -10.62 -20.29 8.94
N PHE A 341 -10.98 -19.53 7.90
CA PHE A 341 -12.28 -18.86 7.84
C PHE A 341 -13.45 -19.86 7.82
N PRO A 342 -14.58 -19.52 8.48
CA PRO A 342 -15.75 -20.40 8.49
C PRO A 342 -16.28 -20.62 7.08
N ARG A 343 -16.89 -21.79 6.82
CA ARG A 343 -17.54 -22.08 5.53
C ARG A 343 -18.65 -21.06 5.25
N LYS A 344 -18.87 -20.73 3.97
CA LYS A 344 -20.02 -19.91 3.59
C LYS A 344 -21.28 -20.63 4.09
N PRO A 345 -22.19 -19.94 4.80
CA PRO A 345 -23.46 -20.55 5.17
C PRO A 345 -24.20 -20.89 3.87
N GLU A 346 -24.43 -22.18 3.63
CA GLU A 346 -25.32 -22.64 2.58
C GLU A 346 -26.75 -22.24 3.00
N GLY A 347 -27.38 -21.34 2.25
CA GLY A 347 -28.80 -20.97 2.36
C GLY A 347 -29.45 -21.05 3.75
N GLY A 348 -29.47 -19.93 4.49
CA GLY A 348 -30.57 -19.63 5.40
C GLY A 348 -30.53 -20.13 6.85
N GLU A 349 -29.45 -20.75 7.34
CA GLU A 349 -29.34 -21.08 8.77
C GLU A 349 -28.39 -20.18 9.56
N SER A 350 -28.88 -19.70 10.72
CA SER A 350 -28.21 -18.78 11.63
C SER A 350 -26.93 -19.39 12.22
N THR A 351 -25.84 -18.62 12.20
CA THR A 351 -24.52 -19.01 12.70
C THR A 351 -24.49 -19.20 14.22
N GLN A 352 -24.17 -20.42 14.66
CA GLN A 352 -23.50 -20.63 15.95
C GLN A 352 -21.99 -20.55 15.73
N THR A 353 -21.33 -19.70 16.53
CA THR A 353 -19.88 -19.50 16.50
C THR A 353 -19.19 -20.70 17.14
N THR A 354 -18.67 -21.62 16.33
CA THR A 354 -17.74 -22.66 16.81
C THR A 354 -16.31 -22.20 16.54
N THR A 355 -15.57 -21.90 17.60
CA THR A 355 -14.12 -21.68 17.54
C THR A 355 -13.44 -23.02 17.23
N ILE A 356 -12.80 -23.13 16.07
CA ILE A 356 -11.96 -24.29 15.73
C ILE A 356 -10.49 -23.88 15.96
N PRO A 357 -9.68 -24.67 16.69
CA PRO A 357 -8.25 -24.42 16.83
C PRO A 357 -7.53 -24.62 15.50
N ILE A 358 -6.58 -23.73 15.20
CA ILE A 358 -5.59 -23.91 14.14
C ILE A 358 -4.75 -25.17 14.48
N PRO A 359 -4.50 -26.09 13.53
CA PRO A 359 -3.60 -27.22 13.79
C PRO A 359 -2.19 -26.69 14.02
N LEU A 360 -1.70 -26.79 15.25
CA LEU A 360 -0.27 -26.82 15.51
C LEU A 360 0.27 -28.07 14.83
N LEU A 361 1.04 -27.91 13.76
CA LEU A 361 1.87 -28.98 13.23
C LEU A 361 2.86 -29.39 14.35
N SER A 362 2.65 -30.58 14.90
CA SER A 362 3.50 -31.17 15.93
C SER A 362 4.95 -31.25 15.42
N PRO A 363 5.97 -30.89 16.23
CA PRO A 363 7.35 -31.18 15.87
C PRO A 363 7.52 -32.71 15.85
N THR A 364 8.01 -33.24 14.73
CA THR A 364 8.49 -34.61 14.63
C THR A 364 9.54 -34.86 15.72
N ALA A 365 9.43 -36.01 16.37
CA ALA A 365 10.24 -36.41 17.51
C ALA A 365 11.74 -36.30 17.21
N HIS A 366 12.47 -35.60 18.07
CA HIS A 366 13.92 -35.66 18.18
C HIS A 366 14.35 -37.08 18.58
N ASP A 367 15.20 -37.70 17.78
CA ASP A 367 15.99 -38.88 18.14
C ASP A 367 17.08 -38.49 19.16
N PRO A 368 17.08 -39.03 20.39
CA PRO A 368 18.02 -38.65 21.43
C PRO A 368 19.28 -39.54 21.38
N THR A 369 20.10 -39.41 20.34
CA THR A 369 21.47 -39.93 20.36
C THR A 369 22.46 -38.95 19.73
N ARG A 370 22.70 -37.81 20.38
CA ARG A 370 23.96 -37.09 20.19
C ARG A 370 24.41 -36.38 21.46
N THR A 371 25.39 -36.98 22.10
CA THR A 371 26.19 -36.50 23.22
C THR A 371 26.82 -35.14 22.90
N GLN A 372 26.67 -34.15 23.80
CA GLN A 372 27.74 -33.18 24.13
C GLN A 372 27.41 -32.34 25.38
N SER A 373 28.21 -32.60 26.43
CA SER A 373 28.71 -31.72 27.50
C SER A 373 27.92 -30.47 27.95
N GLN A 374 27.50 -30.47 29.23
CA GLN A 374 27.37 -29.27 30.07
C GLN A 374 28.75 -28.69 30.48
N PRO A 375 28.79 -27.44 30.98
CA PRO A 375 28.71 -27.25 32.44
C PRO A 375 27.82 -26.08 32.93
N SER A 376 27.12 -26.35 34.05
CA SER A 376 26.77 -25.53 35.25
C SER A 376 26.43 -24.04 35.12
N ALA A 377 25.22 -23.54 35.45
CA ALA A 377 24.49 -23.46 36.74
C ALA A 377 24.76 -22.17 37.56
N GLY A 378 23.67 -21.47 37.94
CA GLY A 378 23.63 -20.30 38.85
C GLY A 378 22.42 -19.38 38.59
N THR A 379 21.19 -19.82 38.87
CA THR A 379 20.30 -19.40 39.98
C THR A 379 19.52 -18.08 39.81
N ASP A 380 18.22 -18.22 39.53
CA ASP A 380 17.02 -17.62 40.17
C ASP A 380 16.94 -16.12 40.57
N ALA A 381 15.99 -15.40 39.95
CA ALA A 381 14.66 -15.07 40.51
C ALA A 381 14.10 -13.67 40.15
N ALA A 382 12.79 -13.67 39.87
CA ALA A 382 11.76 -12.65 40.14
C ALA A 382 11.59 -11.40 39.24
N LEU A 383 10.51 -11.47 38.44
CA LEU A 383 9.37 -10.53 38.31
C LEU A 383 9.62 -9.01 38.22
N GLY A 384 9.15 -8.41 37.12
CA GLY A 384 8.91 -6.96 37.05
C GLY A 384 8.56 -6.46 35.65
N SER A 385 7.28 -6.51 35.31
CA SER A 385 6.65 -5.85 34.15
C SER A 385 6.91 -4.35 34.11
N VAL A 386 7.44 -3.80 33.00
CA VAL A 386 7.23 -2.39 32.63
C VAL A 386 7.18 -2.21 31.11
N PHE A 387 6.11 -1.53 30.70
CA PHE A 387 5.76 -0.99 29.39
C PHE A 387 6.82 -0.06 28.79
N PHE A 388 6.96 -0.03 27.46
CA PHE A 388 7.39 1.19 26.76
C PHE A 388 6.56 1.45 25.51
N SER A 389 5.79 2.55 25.59
CA SER A 389 5.10 3.23 24.52
C SER A 389 5.86 4.53 24.21
N SER A 390 6.01 4.83 22.92
CA SER A 390 6.04 6.16 22.30
C SER A 390 6.89 7.26 22.95
N ASN A 391 8.03 7.58 22.32
CA ASN A 391 8.74 8.84 22.54
C ASN A 391 8.18 9.95 21.65
N THR A 392 7.48 10.90 22.26
CA THR A 392 7.41 12.30 21.84
C THR A 392 8.36 13.11 22.71
N ASN A 393 9.27 13.84 22.06
CA ASN A 393 10.21 14.77 22.70
C ASN A 393 9.48 15.97 23.29
N ILE A 394 9.60 16.19 24.61
CA ILE A 394 9.53 17.53 25.21
C ILE A 394 10.62 17.64 26.30
N SER A 395 11.31 18.77 26.24
CA SER A 395 12.39 19.29 27.08
C SER A 395 12.24 19.07 28.59
N ASN A 396 13.32 18.63 29.25
CA ASN A 396 13.50 18.82 30.69
C ASN A 396 14.65 19.80 30.95
N GLN A 397 14.29 20.89 31.63
CA GLN A 397 15.19 21.72 32.43
C GLN A 397 15.54 20.92 33.70
N ASP A 398 16.84 20.70 33.94
CA ASP A 398 17.34 20.12 35.18
C ASP A 398 17.61 21.24 36.19
N GLU A 399 16.84 21.28 37.28
CA GLU A 399 17.26 21.89 38.55
C GLU A 399 18.13 20.87 39.30
N LYS A 400 19.45 21.13 39.42
CA LYS A 400 20.34 20.43 40.34
C LYS A 400 20.79 21.33 41.47
N ILE A 401 20.64 20.76 42.66
CA ILE A 401 21.00 21.28 43.97
C ILE A 401 22.53 21.49 44.09
N VAL A 402 22.84 22.60 44.76
CA VAL A 402 24.12 23.24 45.07
C VAL A 402 25.12 22.34 45.82
N LYS A 403 26.37 22.27 45.33
CA LYS A 403 27.62 22.27 46.13
C LYS A 403 28.76 22.98 45.37
N THR A 404 29.24 24.09 45.93
CA THR A 404 30.39 24.94 45.54
C THR A 404 31.72 24.45 46.17
N PRO A 405 32.89 25.07 45.91
CA PRO A 405 33.53 25.38 44.61
C PRO A 405 35.03 25.00 44.59
N LYS A 406 35.68 25.04 43.42
CA LYS A 406 37.10 25.43 43.24
C LYS A 406 37.41 25.70 41.75
N THR A 407 37.60 26.99 41.43
CA THR A 407 38.22 27.59 40.22
C THR A 407 39.76 27.32 40.21
N PRO A 408 40.58 27.66 39.16
CA PRO A 408 40.28 28.44 37.94
C PRO A 408 40.94 27.99 36.61
N MET A 409 40.67 28.80 35.56
CA MET A 409 41.45 29.08 34.35
C MET A 409 41.29 28.16 33.12
N VAL A 410 41.32 28.57 31.85
CA VAL A 410 41.28 29.84 31.06
C VAL A 410 41.29 29.36 29.57
N LYS A 411 40.71 30.15 28.64
CA LYS A 411 40.89 30.17 27.15
C LYS A 411 40.13 29.16 26.24
N ASN A 412 39.10 29.71 25.58
CA ASN A 412 38.86 29.58 24.12
C ASN A 412 40.00 30.35 23.40
N PRO A 413 40.48 30.00 22.17
CA PRO A 413 39.67 30.24 20.97
C PRO A 413 39.94 29.32 19.74
N TYR A 414 38.93 29.15 18.88
CA TYR A 414 38.99 28.70 17.46
C TYR A 414 39.58 27.31 17.13
N LEU A 415 38.68 26.38 16.74
CA LEU A 415 38.76 25.55 15.53
C LEU A 415 37.39 24.90 15.26
#